data_AF-A0A7U9QXN7-F1
#
_entry.id   AF-A0A7U9QXN7-F1
#
_cell.length_a   1.000
_cell.length_b   1.000
_cell.length_c   1.000
_cell.angle_alpha   90.00
_cell.angle_beta   90.00
_cell.angle_gamma   90.00
#
_symmetry.space_group_name_H-M   'P 1'
#
loop_
_entity.id
_entity.type
_entity.pdbx_description
1 polymer ?
#
loop_
_entity_poly.entity_id
_entity_poly.type
_entity_poly.pdbx_seq_one_letter_code
_entity_poly.pdbx_strand_id
1 'polypeptide(L)'
;MGVLESREDWKCPFLQKGVQLSRYDILYELLFRGDSSLLNLEQGSCGFDSPEFVRLLELCKKYGSTETLEKRLEGALEQDECLELMQEGEAAVQVMHSGGLDGYSIYRQWVGEEGHVVGFPAEEGSGSYVESYSQGYLVVNAQSAYKEEIGKFFSLLLNYDNQFQVDEGSVRTDVIRDSVYYHPWRECYVLLRSSDAENRVITDLTLKPDGSTYLEEYLDFVESCRPVPYIPMQIRLIVQEEAHSFFEGSKGAVETAEAIQSRVQLYLEEKK
;
A
#
# COMPACT_ATOMS: atom_id res chain seq x y z
N MET A 1 -10.46 12.73 8.20
CA MET A 1 -11.45 12.08 9.10
C MET A 1 -12.92 12.38 8.75
N GLY A 2 -13.26 13.49 8.07
CA GLY A 2 -14.65 13.90 7.87
C GLY A 2 -15.62 12.90 7.21
N VAL A 3 -15.16 11.98 6.35
CA VAL A 3 -16.03 10.94 5.76
C VAL A 3 -16.45 9.93 6.83
N LEU A 4 -15.51 9.46 7.66
CA LEU A 4 -15.79 8.46 8.70
C LEU A 4 -16.63 9.05 9.85
N GLU A 5 -16.49 10.35 10.10
CA GLU A 5 -17.27 11.08 11.11
C GLU A 5 -18.66 11.49 10.61
N SER A 6 -18.95 11.35 9.32
CA SER A 6 -20.25 11.72 8.73
C SER A 6 -21.39 10.77 9.14
N ARG A 7 -21.04 9.55 9.58
CA ARG A 7 -21.97 8.54 10.12
C ARG A 7 -21.32 7.74 11.23
N GLU A 8 -22.10 7.33 12.24
CA GLU A 8 -21.55 6.65 13.41
C GLU A 8 -21.61 5.13 13.35
N ASP A 9 -22.37 4.58 12.40
CA ASP A 9 -22.87 3.20 12.34
C ASP A 9 -22.22 2.34 11.24
N TRP A 10 -21.00 2.69 10.80
CA TRP A 10 -20.26 1.87 9.84
C TRP A 10 -20.15 0.41 10.31
N LYS A 11 -20.53 -0.53 9.45
CA LYS A 11 -20.34 -1.97 9.71
C LYS A 11 -18.88 -2.39 9.57
N CYS A 12 -18.25 -2.01 8.46
CA CYS A 12 -16.87 -2.38 8.16
C CYS A 12 -16.18 -1.30 7.32
N PRO A 13 -15.79 -0.16 7.91
CA PRO A 13 -15.34 0.99 7.13
C PRO A 13 -13.99 0.75 6.45
N PHE A 14 -13.18 -0.20 6.93
CA PHE A 14 -11.85 -0.50 6.41
C PHE A 14 -11.72 -1.97 6.07
N LEU A 15 -11.58 -2.24 4.78
CA LEU A 15 -11.37 -3.57 4.24
C LEU A 15 -10.02 -3.63 3.51
N GLN A 16 -9.41 -4.81 3.47
CA GLN A 16 -8.26 -5.11 2.62
C GLN A 16 -8.42 -6.53 2.10
N LYS A 17 -8.62 -6.68 0.78
CA LYS A 17 -8.88 -7.98 0.13
C LYS A 17 -10.03 -8.77 0.82
N GLY A 18 -11.10 -8.07 1.20
CA GLY A 18 -12.25 -8.69 1.87
C GLY A 18 -12.10 -8.91 3.36
N VAL A 19 -10.93 -8.61 3.91
CA VAL A 19 -10.64 -8.77 5.34
C VAL A 19 -10.84 -7.43 6.04
N GLN A 20 -11.69 -7.39 7.07
CA GLN A 20 -11.80 -6.22 7.96
C GLN A 20 -10.45 -5.93 8.61
N LEU A 21 -9.98 -4.68 8.63
CA LEU A 21 -8.71 -4.33 9.27
C LEU A 21 -8.75 -4.41 10.80
N SER A 22 -7.64 -4.81 11.43
CA SER A 22 -7.51 -4.72 12.89
C SER A 22 -7.31 -3.26 13.33
N ARG A 23 -7.45 -3.02 14.63
CA ARG A 23 -7.16 -1.72 15.24
C ARG A 23 -5.75 -1.21 14.94
N TYR A 24 -4.76 -2.11 14.89
CA TYR A 24 -3.39 -1.76 14.55
C TYR A 24 -3.18 -1.51 13.07
N ASP A 25 -3.82 -2.32 12.21
CA ASP A 25 -3.71 -2.14 10.76
C ASP A 25 -4.28 -0.77 10.38
N ILE A 26 -5.46 -0.40 10.90
CA ILE A 26 -6.05 0.93 10.67
C ILE A 26 -5.11 2.03 11.18
N LEU A 27 -4.56 1.89 12.39
CA LEU A 27 -3.63 2.86 12.96
C LEU A 27 -2.40 3.01 12.06
N TYR A 28 -1.84 1.90 11.58
CA TYR A 28 -0.67 1.89 10.72
C TYR A 28 -0.94 2.59 9.39
N GLU A 29 -2.01 2.21 8.71
CA GLU A 29 -2.40 2.79 7.42
C GLU A 29 -2.64 4.30 7.55
N LEU A 30 -3.42 4.73 8.55
CA LEU A 30 -3.76 6.15 8.69
C LEU A 30 -2.61 7.01 9.21
N LEU A 31 -1.80 6.48 10.14
CA LEU A 31 -0.71 7.25 10.75
C LEU A 31 0.53 7.32 9.85
N PHE A 32 0.92 6.21 9.23
CA PHE A 32 2.21 6.10 8.56
C PHE A 32 2.12 6.16 7.04
N ARG A 33 0.94 5.89 6.44
CA ARG A 33 0.72 6.12 5.00
C ARG A 33 -0.02 7.43 4.75
N GLY A 34 -0.68 8.02 5.74
CA GLY A 34 -1.17 9.39 5.62
C GLY A 34 0.00 10.39 5.63
N ASP A 35 -0.12 11.49 4.88
CA ASP A 35 0.76 12.65 5.10
C ASP A 35 0.29 13.36 6.36
N SER A 36 0.92 13.01 7.48
CA SER A 36 0.53 13.47 8.82
C SER A 36 1.63 14.34 9.42
N SER A 37 1.25 15.53 9.88
CA SER A 37 2.15 16.41 10.64
C SER A 37 2.55 15.86 12.02
N LEU A 38 2.01 14.70 12.43
CA LEU A 38 2.29 14.06 13.71
C LEU A 38 3.72 13.55 13.85
N LEU A 39 4.46 13.33 12.75
CA LEU A 39 5.83 12.86 12.79
C LEU A 39 6.68 13.55 11.72
N ASN A 40 7.68 14.32 12.16
CA ASN A 40 8.68 14.93 11.30
C ASN A 40 10.07 14.36 11.62
N LEU A 41 10.52 13.41 10.80
CA LEU A 41 11.81 12.77 10.98
C LEU A 41 12.99 13.70 10.70
N GLU A 42 12.85 14.64 9.76
CA GLU A 42 13.91 15.59 9.40
C GLU A 42 14.20 16.60 10.51
N GLN A 43 13.14 17.11 11.14
CA GLN A 43 13.23 18.04 12.27
C GLN A 43 13.44 17.31 13.61
N GLY A 44 13.20 16.00 13.64
CA GLY A 44 13.26 15.16 14.83
C GLY A 44 12.21 15.58 15.86
N SER A 45 10.97 15.76 15.42
CA SER A 45 9.83 16.15 16.25
C SER A 45 8.60 15.30 15.98
N CYS A 46 7.77 15.10 17.00
CA CYS A 46 6.45 14.48 16.87
C CYS A 46 5.37 15.24 17.65
N GLY A 47 4.10 15.01 17.31
CA GLY A 47 2.91 15.65 17.89
C GLY A 47 1.82 14.65 18.30
N PHE A 48 2.22 13.49 18.82
CA PHE A 48 1.30 12.43 19.24
C PHE A 48 0.44 12.80 20.45
N ASP A 49 0.81 13.80 21.24
CA ASP A 49 -0.02 14.35 22.31
C ASP A 49 -1.15 15.26 21.81
N SER A 50 -1.27 15.44 20.49
CA SER A 50 -2.31 16.26 19.90
C SER A 50 -3.70 15.64 20.03
N PRO A 51 -4.76 16.49 20.08
CA PRO A 51 -6.14 16.01 20.01
C PRO A 51 -6.45 15.19 18.76
N GLU A 52 -5.73 15.42 17.66
CA GLU A 52 -5.89 14.67 16.42
C GLU A 52 -5.48 13.21 16.58
N PHE A 53 -4.31 12.95 17.15
CA PHE A 53 -3.86 11.58 17.38
C PHE A 53 -4.74 10.83 18.39
N VAL A 54 -5.19 11.52 19.45
CA VAL A 54 -6.16 10.95 20.40
C VAL A 54 -7.44 10.50 19.68
N ARG A 55 -7.97 11.32 18.77
CA ARG A 55 -9.14 10.95 17.96
C ARG A 55 -8.84 9.75 17.05
N LEU A 56 -7.65 9.70 16.44
CA LEU A 56 -7.23 8.57 15.61
C LEU A 56 -7.22 7.26 16.41
N LEU A 57 -6.68 7.26 17.63
CA LEU A 57 -6.69 6.09 18.51
C LEU A 57 -8.12 5.61 18.79
N GLU A 58 -9.01 6.52 19.19
CA GLU A 58 -10.42 6.19 19.46
C GLU A 58 -11.13 5.62 18.23
N LEU A 59 -10.88 6.20 17.05
CA LEU A 59 -11.41 5.70 15.77
C LEU A 59 -10.93 4.26 15.50
N CYS A 60 -9.64 4.00 15.66
CA CYS A 60 -9.07 2.67 15.47
C CYS A 60 -9.72 1.66 16.43
N LYS A 61 -9.93 2.04 17.70
CA LYS A 61 -10.58 1.18 18.69
C LYS A 61 -12.04 0.89 18.36
N LYS A 62 -12.76 1.89 17.84
CA LYS A 62 -14.17 1.80 17.48
C LYS A 62 -14.40 0.87 16.28
N TYR A 63 -13.60 1.00 15.22
CA TYR A 63 -13.87 0.34 13.94
C TYR A 63 -12.96 -0.86 13.61
N GLY A 64 -11.82 -0.98 14.27
CA GLY A 64 -10.88 -2.07 14.04
C GLY A 64 -11.32 -3.37 14.69
N SER A 65 -11.16 -4.47 13.96
CA SER A 65 -11.43 -5.81 14.46
C SER A 65 -10.51 -6.17 15.63
N THR A 66 -11.07 -6.90 16.61
CA THR A 66 -10.35 -7.51 17.73
C THR A 66 -9.99 -8.97 17.48
N GLU A 67 -10.41 -9.52 16.34
CA GLU A 67 -10.17 -10.93 16.02
C GLU A 67 -8.73 -11.16 15.55
N THR A 68 -8.27 -12.41 15.69
CA THR A 68 -6.99 -12.83 15.14
C THR A 68 -7.03 -12.78 13.61
N LEU A 69 -5.85 -12.65 12.97
CA LEU A 69 -5.75 -12.67 11.52
C LEU A 69 -6.38 -13.94 10.92
N GLU A 70 -6.17 -15.09 11.55
CA GLU A 70 -6.75 -16.37 11.12
C GLU A 70 -8.28 -16.31 11.04
N LYS A 71 -8.95 -15.83 12.09
CA LYS A 71 -10.41 -15.68 12.10
C LYS A 71 -10.91 -14.66 11.08
N ARG A 72 -10.20 -13.53 10.96
CA ARG A 72 -10.52 -12.50 9.97
C ARG A 72 -10.41 -13.04 8.54
N LEU A 73 -9.47 -13.93 8.28
CA LEU A 73 -9.31 -14.62 6.99
C LEU A 73 -10.40 -15.66 6.75
N GLU A 74 -10.83 -16.39 7.78
CA GLU A 74 -11.98 -17.31 7.69
C GLU A 74 -13.28 -16.59 7.33
N GLY A 75 -13.44 -15.35 7.79
CA GLY A 75 -14.57 -14.47 7.47
C GLY A 75 -14.31 -13.48 6.34
N ALA A 76 -13.29 -13.70 5.50
CA ALA A 76 -12.98 -12.81 4.40
C ALA A 76 -14.15 -12.77 3.41
N LEU A 77 -14.57 -11.56 3.06
CA LEU A 77 -15.61 -11.32 2.07
C LEU A 77 -15.10 -11.62 0.66
N GLU A 78 -15.98 -12.17 -0.16
CA GLU A 78 -15.72 -12.31 -1.59
C GLU A 78 -15.71 -10.94 -2.28
N GLN A 79 -15.14 -10.89 -3.48
CA GLN A 79 -14.99 -9.64 -4.24
C GLN A 79 -16.32 -8.92 -4.49
N ASP A 80 -17.37 -9.66 -4.83
CA ASP A 80 -18.69 -9.08 -5.10
C ASP A 80 -19.34 -8.51 -3.82
N GLU A 81 -19.19 -9.20 -2.68
CA GLU A 81 -19.70 -8.74 -1.38
C GLU A 81 -18.99 -7.44 -0.94
N CYS A 82 -17.68 -7.34 -1.17
CA CYS A 82 -16.95 -6.08 -0.92
C CYS A 82 -17.48 -4.93 -1.78
N LEU A 83 -17.75 -5.19 -3.06
CA LEU A 83 -18.24 -4.18 -3.98
C LEU A 83 -19.65 -3.72 -3.57
N GLU A 84 -20.52 -4.64 -3.19
CA GLU A 84 -21.86 -4.33 -2.65
C GLU A 84 -21.77 -3.43 -1.42
N LEU A 85 -20.91 -3.76 -0.44
CA LEU A 85 -20.71 -2.91 0.75
C LEU A 85 -20.19 -1.51 0.40
N MET A 86 -19.31 -1.40 -0.59
CA MET A 86 -18.82 -0.09 -1.05
C MET A 86 -19.93 0.71 -1.73
N GLN A 87 -20.76 0.08 -2.57
CA GLN A 87 -21.87 0.72 -3.27
C GLN A 87 -23.01 1.15 -2.33
N GLU A 88 -23.30 0.35 -1.31
CA GLU A 88 -24.27 0.68 -0.25
C GLU A 88 -23.73 1.72 0.74
N GLY A 89 -22.43 2.05 0.65
CA GLY A 89 -21.76 2.99 1.55
C GLY A 89 -21.51 2.43 2.96
N GLU A 90 -21.52 1.11 3.12
CA GLU A 90 -21.26 0.39 4.37
C GLU A 90 -19.76 0.14 4.62
N ALA A 91 -18.96 0.20 3.55
CA ALA A 91 -17.51 0.28 3.59
C ALA A 91 -17.04 1.65 3.06
N ALA A 92 -16.14 2.32 3.79
CA ALA A 92 -15.61 3.61 3.38
C ALA A 92 -14.43 3.46 2.41
N VAL A 93 -13.58 2.45 2.64
CA VAL A 93 -12.39 2.22 1.83
C VAL A 93 -12.02 0.73 1.76
N GLN A 94 -11.57 0.32 0.58
CA GLN A 94 -10.83 -0.91 0.35
C GLN A 94 -9.36 -0.56 0.12
N VAL A 95 -8.49 -0.92 1.06
CA VAL A 95 -7.04 -0.75 0.92
C VAL A 95 -6.53 -1.70 -0.16
N MET A 96 -5.74 -1.13 -1.06
CA MET A 96 -5.28 -1.76 -2.28
C MET A 96 -3.77 -1.90 -2.31
N HIS A 97 -3.32 -3.09 -2.72
CA HIS A 97 -1.94 -3.31 -3.16
C HIS A 97 -1.99 -4.07 -4.48
N SER A 98 -1.49 -3.45 -5.55
CA SER A 98 -1.36 -4.08 -6.86
C SER A 98 0.12 -4.21 -7.21
N GLY A 99 0.55 -5.42 -7.56
CA GLY A 99 1.81 -5.65 -8.26
C GLY A 99 1.57 -5.54 -9.76
N GLY A 100 2.41 -4.78 -10.47
CA GLY A 100 2.39 -4.71 -11.93
C GLY A 100 1.09 -4.22 -12.58
N LEU A 101 1.09 -4.28 -13.91
CA LEU A 101 -0.04 -3.94 -14.76
C LEU A 101 -1.19 -4.96 -14.65
N ASP A 102 -0.89 -6.24 -14.49
CA ASP A 102 -1.87 -7.31 -14.33
C ASP A 102 -2.70 -7.12 -13.06
N GLY A 103 -2.06 -6.90 -11.91
CA GLY A 103 -2.76 -6.64 -10.66
C GLY A 103 -3.61 -5.37 -10.73
N TYR A 104 -3.09 -4.31 -11.35
CA TYR A 104 -3.86 -3.08 -11.58
C TYR A 104 -5.08 -3.33 -12.48
N SER A 105 -4.92 -4.07 -13.56
CA SER A 105 -5.98 -4.34 -14.53
C SER A 105 -7.11 -5.19 -13.93
N ILE A 106 -6.76 -6.22 -13.14
CA ILE A 106 -7.72 -7.03 -12.38
C ILE A 106 -8.54 -6.14 -11.45
N TYR A 107 -7.87 -5.26 -10.70
CA TYR A 107 -8.58 -4.36 -9.80
C TYR A 107 -9.49 -3.39 -10.54
N ARG A 108 -9.00 -2.75 -11.61
CA ARG A 108 -9.82 -1.81 -12.40
C ARG A 108 -11.04 -2.46 -12.99
N GLN A 109 -10.94 -3.71 -13.43
CA GLN A 109 -12.09 -4.49 -13.88
C GLN A 109 -13.07 -4.75 -12.73
N TRP A 110 -12.56 -5.11 -11.55
CA TRP A 110 -13.39 -5.40 -10.37
C TRP A 110 -14.19 -4.19 -9.90
N VAL A 111 -13.55 -3.02 -9.74
CA VAL A 111 -14.27 -1.81 -9.28
C VAL A 111 -15.08 -1.12 -10.38
N GLY A 112 -14.85 -1.47 -11.64
CA GLY A 112 -15.50 -0.86 -12.79
C GLY A 112 -15.10 0.59 -13.05
N GLU A 113 -15.87 1.25 -13.93
CA GLU A 113 -15.61 2.64 -14.35
C GLU A 113 -16.06 3.67 -13.31
N GLU A 114 -17.08 3.34 -12.50
CA GLU A 114 -17.57 4.21 -11.42
C GLU A 114 -16.70 4.15 -10.17
N GLY A 115 -15.84 3.13 -10.05
CA GLY A 115 -14.87 3.00 -8.98
C GLY A 115 -13.74 4.03 -9.09
N HIS A 116 -13.55 4.82 -8.03
CA HIS A 116 -12.46 5.78 -7.93
C HIS A 116 -11.27 5.20 -7.16
N VAL A 117 -10.12 5.11 -7.83
CA VAL A 117 -8.84 4.86 -7.15
C VAL A 117 -8.33 6.18 -6.60
N VAL A 118 -8.31 6.31 -5.28
CA VAL A 118 -7.81 7.50 -4.58
C VAL A 118 -6.63 7.12 -3.67
N GLY A 119 -5.71 8.07 -3.48
CA GLY A 119 -4.57 7.88 -2.61
C GLY A 119 -4.94 7.91 -1.12
N PHE A 120 -3.94 7.68 -0.27
CA PHE A 120 -4.04 7.93 1.17
C PHE A 120 -4.25 9.42 1.44
N PRO A 121 -4.93 9.79 2.54
CA PRO A 121 -5.13 11.18 2.91
C PRO A 121 -3.80 11.93 3.05
N ALA A 122 -3.72 13.14 2.46
CA ALA A 122 -2.57 14.01 2.59
C ALA A 122 -2.99 15.49 2.77
N GLU A 123 -2.11 16.34 3.32
CA GLU A 123 -2.43 17.76 3.56
C GLU A 123 -2.85 18.50 2.27
N GLU A 124 -2.18 18.21 1.15
CA GLU A 124 -2.49 18.80 -0.16
C GLU A 124 -3.45 17.95 -1.02
N GLY A 125 -4.12 16.94 -0.45
CA GLY A 125 -5.12 16.13 -1.14
C GLY A 125 -5.05 14.64 -0.81
N SER A 126 -4.66 13.81 -1.79
CA SER A 126 -4.46 12.38 -1.60
C SER A 126 -3.22 11.91 -2.36
N GLY A 127 -2.48 10.96 -1.81
CA GLY A 127 -1.24 10.44 -2.38
C GLY A 127 -1.24 8.92 -2.47
N SER A 128 -0.89 8.40 -3.64
CA SER A 128 -0.64 6.96 -3.84
C SER A 128 0.85 6.68 -3.73
N TYR A 129 1.22 5.45 -3.36
CA TYR A 129 2.61 5.10 -3.11
C TYR A 129 3.13 3.97 -4.00
N VAL A 130 4.38 4.08 -4.42
CA VAL A 130 5.19 2.95 -4.88
C VAL A 130 6.00 2.45 -3.68
N GLU A 131 5.99 1.14 -3.49
CA GLU A 131 6.78 0.45 -2.47
C GLU A 131 7.55 -0.69 -3.13
N SER A 132 8.80 -0.89 -2.73
CA SER A 132 9.67 -1.95 -3.27
C SER A 132 9.30 -3.37 -2.79
N TYR A 133 8.22 -3.48 -2.00
CA TYR A 133 7.73 -4.69 -1.32
C TYR A 133 8.86 -5.63 -0.85
N SER A 134 8.62 -6.96 -0.93
CA SER A 134 9.54 -8.05 -0.55
C SER A 134 10.88 -8.07 -1.32
N GLN A 135 11.02 -7.25 -2.37
CA GLN A 135 12.18 -7.24 -3.27
C GLN A 135 13.28 -6.30 -2.78
N GLY A 136 12.92 -5.30 -1.97
CA GLY A 136 13.87 -4.39 -1.33
C GLY A 136 14.67 -3.54 -2.33
N TYR A 137 15.75 -2.94 -1.84
CA TYR A 137 16.66 -2.13 -2.65
C TYR A 137 17.96 -2.86 -2.89
N LEU A 138 18.45 -2.83 -4.14
CA LEU A 138 19.80 -3.24 -4.48
C LEU A 138 20.79 -2.19 -3.97
N VAL A 139 21.53 -2.52 -2.90
CA VAL A 139 22.47 -1.62 -2.24
C VAL A 139 23.90 -2.17 -2.27
N VAL A 140 24.89 -1.28 -2.38
CA VAL A 140 26.31 -1.64 -2.38
C VAL A 140 26.99 -1.06 -1.15
N ASN A 141 27.70 -1.91 -0.42
CA ASN A 141 28.53 -1.43 0.69
C ASN A 141 29.60 -0.46 0.13
N ALA A 142 29.65 0.76 0.68
CA ALA A 142 30.57 1.80 0.25
C ALA A 142 32.06 1.42 0.37
N GLN A 143 32.39 0.46 1.23
CA GLN A 143 33.74 -0.06 1.47
C GLN A 143 34.06 -1.33 0.65
N SER A 144 33.13 -1.81 -0.17
CA SER A 144 33.38 -3.00 -0.99
C SER A 144 34.54 -2.77 -1.96
N ALA A 145 35.43 -3.77 -2.06
CA ALA A 145 36.49 -3.80 -3.06
C ALA A 145 35.98 -4.25 -4.45
N TYR A 146 34.77 -4.80 -4.54
CA TYR A 146 34.21 -5.44 -5.74
C TYR A 146 33.07 -4.64 -6.39
N LYS A 147 33.15 -3.31 -6.33
CA LYS A 147 32.06 -2.44 -6.82
C LYS A 147 31.79 -2.61 -8.31
N GLU A 148 32.82 -2.90 -9.10
CA GLU A 148 32.68 -3.07 -10.55
C GLU A 148 31.93 -4.37 -10.88
N GLU A 149 32.28 -5.47 -10.23
CA GLU A 149 31.63 -6.78 -10.42
C GLU A 149 30.18 -6.74 -9.95
N ILE A 150 29.91 -6.10 -8.81
CA ILE A 150 28.54 -5.88 -8.31
C ILE A 150 27.75 -5.02 -9.31
N GLY A 151 28.35 -3.98 -9.89
CA GLY A 151 27.73 -3.15 -10.92
C GLY A 151 27.36 -3.95 -12.17
N LYS A 152 28.21 -4.89 -12.61
CA LYS A 152 27.90 -5.82 -13.72
C LYS A 152 26.73 -6.74 -13.37
N PHE A 153 26.68 -7.24 -12.13
CA PHE A 153 25.57 -8.07 -11.67
C PHE A 153 24.25 -7.28 -11.61
N PHE A 154 24.25 -6.04 -11.09
CA PHE A 154 23.06 -5.18 -11.12
C PHE A 154 22.62 -4.88 -12.56
N SER A 155 23.58 -4.62 -13.46
CA SER A 155 23.29 -4.40 -14.88
C SER A 155 22.64 -5.61 -15.52
N LEU A 156 23.02 -6.83 -15.12
CA LEU A 156 22.35 -8.05 -15.55
C LEU A 156 20.91 -8.08 -15.04
N LEU A 157 20.67 -7.91 -13.74
CA LEU A 157 19.31 -7.96 -13.16
C LEU A 157 18.36 -6.91 -13.75
N LEU A 158 18.87 -5.72 -14.06
CA LEU A 158 18.11 -4.57 -14.54
C LEU A 158 18.12 -4.44 -16.08
N ASN A 159 18.72 -5.39 -16.80
CA ASN A 159 18.68 -5.35 -18.25
C ASN A 159 17.25 -5.61 -18.77
N TYR A 160 17.04 -5.29 -20.04
CA TYR A 160 15.74 -5.40 -20.68
C TYR A 160 15.15 -6.81 -20.57
N ASP A 161 15.91 -7.85 -20.92
CA ASP A 161 15.42 -9.23 -20.97
C ASP A 161 15.04 -9.80 -19.60
N ASN A 162 15.88 -9.61 -18.57
CA ASN A 162 15.61 -10.13 -17.23
C ASN A 162 14.43 -9.42 -16.57
N GLN A 163 14.17 -8.18 -16.95
CA GLN A 163 13.05 -7.42 -16.43
C GLN A 163 11.69 -7.92 -16.93
N PHE A 164 11.62 -8.70 -18.02
CA PHE A 164 10.38 -9.41 -18.42
C PHE A 164 9.99 -10.55 -17.46
N GLN A 165 10.95 -11.05 -16.68
CA GLN A 165 10.77 -12.22 -15.81
C GLN A 165 10.40 -11.84 -14.37
N VAL A 166 10.19 -10.55 -14.08
CA VAL A 166 9.80 -10.09 -12.75
C VAL A 166 8.28 -10.20 -12.59
N ASP A 167 7.83 -10.92 -11.58
CA ASP A 167 6.42 -11.22 -11.37
C ASP A 167 5.58 -9.98 -10.99
N GLU A 168 6.08 -9.13 -10.09
CA GLU A 168 5.32 -8.00 -9.50
C GLU A 168 5.48 -6.66 -10.24
N GLY A 169 6.06 -6.69 -11.46
CA GLY A 169 6.26 -5.51 -12.30
C GLY A 169 7.73 -5.12 -12.44
N SER A 170 8.08 -4.66 -13.64
CA SER A 170 9.43 -4.19 -13.94
C SER A 170 9.66 -2.78 -13.43
N VAL A 171 10.90 -2.47 -13.03
CA VAL A 171 11.32 -1.07 -12.78
C VAL A 171 11.56 -0.29 -14.09
N ARG A 172 11.36 -0.91 -15.25
CA ARG A 172 11.55 -0.31 -16.56
C ARG A 172 10.22 -0.15 -17.30
N THR A 173 9.87 1.10 -17.58
CA THR A 173 8.65 1.42 -18.33
C THR A 173 8.65 0.86 -19.75
N ASP A 174 9.81 0.76 -20.42
CA ASP A 174 9.91 0.17 -21.76
C ASP A 174 9.51 -1.30 -21.76
N VAL A 175 10.01 -2.09 -20.81
CA VAL A 175 9.63 -3.49 -20.63
C VAL A 175 8.13 -3.64 -20.33
N ILE A 176 7.56 -2.79 -19.47
CA ILE A 176 6.11 -2.84 -19.19
C ILE A 176 5.31 -2.62 -20.48
N ARG A 177 5.67 -1.61 -21.27
CA ARG A 177 4.99 -1.31 -22.54
C ARG A 177 5.14 -2.45 -23.54
N ASP A 178 6.36 -2.93 -23.73
CA ASP A 178 6.68 -3.97 -24.72
C ASP A 178 6.16 -5.36 -24.28
N SER A 179 5.83 -5.55 -23.01
CA SER A 179 5.17 -6.75 -22.51
C SER A 179 3.72 -6.87 -22.96
N VAL A 180 3.05 -5.76 -23.30
CA VAL A 180 1.67 -5.78 -23.77
C VAL A 180 1.65 -6.09 -25.26
N TYR A 181 1.15 -7.27 -25.63
CA TYR A 181 1.21 -7.79 -26.99
C TYR A 181 -0.18 -8.17 -27.49
N TYR A 182 -0.54 -7.73 -28.70
CA TYR A 182 -1.75 -8.21 -29.36
C TYR A 182 -1.50 -9.60 -29.97
N HIS A 183 -2.19 -10.61 -29.49
CA HIS A 183 -2.06 -12.00 -29.94
C HIS A 183 -3.02 -12.29 -31.11
N PRO A 184 -2.55 -12.38 -32.37
CA PRO A 184 -3.45 -12.41 -33.53
C PRO A 184 -4.42 -13.59 -33.55
N TRP A 185 -4.01 -14.76 -33.06
CA TRP A 185 -4.87 -15.95 -33.02
C TRP A 185 -5.91 -15.94 -31.90
N ARG A 186 -5.67 -15.19 -30.82
CA ARG A 186 -6.64 -15.02 -29.72
C ARG A 186 -7.49 -13.76 -29.92
N GLU A 187 -7.11 -12.93 -30.89
CA GLU A 187 -7.72 -11.65 -31.20
C GLU A 187 -7.82 -10.69 -30.00
N CYS A 188 -6.88 -10.79 -29.04
CA CYS A 188 -6.86 -10.02 -27.81
C CYS A 188 -5.43 -9.64 -27.37
N TYR A 189 -5.31 -8.67 -26.45
CA TYR A 189 -4.04 -8.35 -25.80
C TYR A 189 -3.71 -9.35 -24.69
N VAL A 190 -2.42 -9.65 -24.55
CA VAL A 190 -1.84 -10.56 -23.56
C VAL A 190 -0.58 -9.92 -22.95
N LEU A 191 -0.06 -10.51 -21.88
CA LEU A 191 1.23 -10.15 -21.30
C LEU A 191 2.32 -11.14 -21.71
N LEU A 192 3.44 -10.62 -22.19
CA LEU A 192 4.67 -11.38 -22.41
C LEU A 192 5.49 -11.43 -21.12
N ARG A 193 6.00 -12.62 -20.78
CA ARG A 193 6.94 -12.86 -19.68
C ARG A 193 8.36 -13.19 -20.16
N SER A 194 8.62 -12.91 -21.43
CA SER A 194 9.93 -13.07 -22.08
C SER A 194 10.00 -12.15 -23.29
N SER A 195 11.17 -11.55 -23.51
CA SER A 195 11.52 -10.83 -24.74
C SER A 195 11.86 -11.76 -25.91
N ASP A 196 12.09 -13.05 -25.65
CA ASP A 196 12.43 -14.04 -26.67
C ASP A 196 11.21 -14.34 -27.57
N ALA A 197 11.32 -13.95 -28.84
CA ALA A 197 10.27 -14.14 -29.82
C ALA A 197 10.07 -15.61 -30.24
N GLU A 198 11.09 -16.46 -30.08
CA GLU A 198 11.03 -17.89 -30.38
C GLU A 198 10.44 -18.68 -29.22
N ASN A 199 10.72 -18.27 -27.98
CA ASN A 199 10.25 -18.89 -26.74
C ASN A 199 9.34 -17.95 -25.94
N ARG A 200 8.30 -17.42 -26.58
CA ARG A 200 7.35 -16.51 -25.91
C ARG A 200 6.65 -17.23 -24.76
N VAL A 201 6.81 -16.68 -23.57
CA VAL A 201 5.98 -17.02 -22.41
C VAL A 201 4.86 -15.99 -22.34
N ILE A 202 3.60 -16.46 -22.35
CA ILE A 202 2.43 -15.59 -22.43
C ILE A 202 1.51 -15.88 -21.25
N THR A 203 1.04 -14.82 -20.60
CA THR A 203 -0.01 -14.86 -19.58
C THR A 203 -1.19 -14.00 -20.01
N ASP A 204 -2.38 -14.32 -19.51
CA ASP A 204 -3.57 -13.53 -19.81
C ASP A 204 -3.45 -12.14 -19.17
N LEU A 205 -4.02 -11.14 -19.86
CA LEU A 205 -4.13 -9.77 -19.39
C LEU A 205 -5.61 -9.43 -19.24
N THR A 206 -5.99 -8.90 -18.08
CA THR A 206 -7.34 -8.37 -17.90
C THR A 206 -7.54 -7.13 -18.77
N LEU A 207 -8.59 -7.16 -19.59
CA LEU A 207 -8.93 -6.09 -20.54
C LEU A 207 -10.17 -5.33 -20.09
N LYS A 208 -10.35 -4.14 -20.66
CA LYS A 208 -11.59 -3.38 -20.58
C LYS A 208 -12.71 -4.10 -21.35
N PRO A 209 -13.99 -3.77 -21.09
CA PRO A 209 -15.12 -4.35 -21.82
C PRO A 209 -15.05 -4.19 -23.35
N ASP A 210 -14.38 -3.13 -23.84
CA ASP A 210 -14.16 -2.87 -25.26
C ASP A 210 -12.97 -3.63 -25.88
N GLY A 211 -12.25 -4.43 -25.08
CA GLY A 211 -11.06 -5.19 -25.49
C GLY A 211 -9.75 -4.40 -25.47
N SER A 212 -9.75 -3.13 -25.06
CA SER A 212 -8.53 -2.34 -24.87
C SER A 212 -7.88 -2.59 -23.50
N THR A 213 -6.64 -2.15 -23.34
CA THR A 213 -5.84 -2.40 -22.12
C THR A 213 -5.94 -1.24 -21.13
N TYR A 214 -5.58 -1.49 -19.86
CA TYR A 214 -5.37 -0.45 -18.84
C TYR A 214 -3.93 0.11 -18.79
N LEU A 215 -3.12 -0.13 -19.83
CA LEU A 215 -1.68 0.19 -19.82
C LEU A 215 -1.40 1.67 -19.54
N GLU A 216 -2.05 2.58 -20.24
CA GLU A 216 -1.78 4.01 -20.06
C GLU A 216 -2.30 4.51 -18.71
N GLU A 217 -3.47 4.06 -18.25
CA GLU A 217 -3.96 4.41 -16.91
C GLU A 217 -3.05 3.90 -15.79
N TYR A 218 -2.47 2.71 -15.97
CA TYR A 218 -1.50 2.15 -15.04
C TYR A 218 -0.21 2.99 -15.00
N LEU A 219 0.31 3.38 -16.16
CA LEU A 219 1.53 4.18 -16.24
C LEU A 219 1.33 5.59 -15.67
N ASP A 220 0.20 6.22 -15.96
CA ASP A 220 -0.18 7.51 -15.36
C ASP A 220 -0.34 7.39 -13.84
N PHE A 221 -0.94 6.30 -13.36
CA PHE A 221 -1.07 6.03 -11.93
C PHE A 221 0.31 5.87 -11.26
N VAL A 222 1.20 5.05 -11.81
CA VAL A 222 2.55 4.85 -11.26
C VAL A 222 3.35 6.16 -11.26
N GLU A 223 3.26 6.98 -12.29
CA GLU A 223 3.95 8.27 -12.36
C GLU A 223 3.40 9.28 -11.33
N SER A 224 2.12 9.16 -10.98
CA SER A 224 1.50 9.99 -9.93
C SER A 224 1.90 9.59 -8.51
N CYS A 225 2.42 8.37 -8.32
CA CYS A 225 2.75 7.84 -7.02
C CYS A 225 4.06 8.43 -6.45
N ARG A 226 4.13 8.53 -5.13
CA ARG A 226 5.36 8.88 -4.39
C ARG A 226 6.01 7.63 -3.79
N PRO A 227 7.30 7.63 -3.43
CA PRO A 227 7.85 6.55 -2.62
C PRO A 227 7.11 6.46 -1.28
N VAL A 228 6.84 5.24 -0.80
CA VAL A 228 6.32 5.05 0.56
C VAL A 228 7.23 5.74 1.58
N PRO A 229 6.67 6.49 2.56
CA PRO A 229 7.48 7.08 3.61
C PRO A 229 8.21 6.00 4.44
N TYR A 230 9.51 6.20 4.66
CA TYR A 230 10.27 5.35 5.54
C TYR A 230 9.97 5.71 7.00
N ILE A 231 9.43 4.76 7.76
CA ILE A 231 9.24 4.90 9.20
C ILE A 231 10.21 3.97 9.93
N PRO A 232 11.08 4.50 10.81
CA PRO A 232 11.97 3.69 11.61
C PRO A 232 11.22 2.61 12.40
N MET A 233 11.71 1.36 12.33
CA MET A 233 11.12 0.21 13.02
C MET A 233 10.84 0.51 14.49
N GLN A 234 11.77 1.20 15.17
CA GLN A 234 11.65 1.51 16.59
C GLN A 234 10.44 2.40 16.90
N ILE A 235 10.12 3.37 16.05
CA ILE A 235 8.95 4.23 16.22
C ILE A 235 7.67 3.39 16.10
N ARG A 236 7.61 2.50 15.09
CA ARG A 236 6.47 1.60 14.88
C ARG A 236 6.24 0.69 16.10
N LEU A 237 7.33 0.15 16.66
CA LEU A 237 7.27 -0.69 17.87
C LEU A 237 6.77 0.11 19.09
N ILE A 238 7.28 1.32 19.32
CA ILE A 238 6.81 2.19 20.41
C ILE A 238 5.31 2.45 20.28
N VAL A 239 4.84 2.85 19.09
CA VAL A 239 3.43 3.11 18.84
C VAL A 239 2.59 1.87 19.09
N GLN A 240 3.02 0.71 18.58
CA GLN A 240 2.29 -0.55 18.75
C GLN A 240 2.21 -0.97 20.22
N GLU A 241 3.30 -0.90 20.97
CA GLU A 241 3.37 -1.29 22.38
C GLU A 241 2.42 -0.45 23.25
N GLU A 242 2.46 0.88 23.09
CA GLU A 242 1.62 1.78 23.89
C GLU A 242 0.15 1.71 23.47
N ALA A 243 -0.13 1.63 22.17
CA ALA A 243 -1.50 1.47 21.65
C ALA A 243 -2.14 0.16 22.11
N HIS A 244 -1.35 -0.87 22.39
CA HIS A 244 -1.85 -2.16 22.88
C HIS A 244 -2.61 -2.02 24.19
N SER A 245 -2.03 -1.34 25.18
CA SER A 245 -2.70 -1.13 26.47
C SER A 245 -4.02 -0.36 26.32
N PHE A 246 -4.08 0.60 25.40
CA PHE A 246 -5.31 1.34 25.10
C PHE A 246 -6.38 0.46 24.44
N PHE A 247 -6.01 -0.36 23.46
CA PHE A 247 -6.95 -1.24 22.77
C PHE A 247 -7.48 -2.33 23.69
N GLU A 248 -6.68 -2.83 24.62
CA GLU A 248 -7.12 -3.75 25.69
C GLU A 248 -7.93 -3.06 26.80
N GLY A 249 -8.00 -1.71 26.80
CA GLY A 249 -8.78 -0.92 27.75
C GLY A 249 -8.14 -0.73 29.12
N SER A 250 -6.85 -1.06 29.26
CA SER A 250 -6.08 -0.83 30.49
C SER A 250 -5.56 0.61 30.63
N LYS A 251 -5.59 1.39 29.55
CA LYS A 251 -5.09 2.78 29.48
C LYS A 251 -6.09 3.67 28.73
N GLY A 252 -6.14 4.96 29.07
CA GLY A 252 -6.95 5.95 28.32
C GLY A 252 -6.26 6.44 27.05
N ALA A 253 -7.01 6.99 26.09
CA ALA A 253 -6.44 7.47 24.83
C ALA A 253 -5.43 8.61 25.02
N VAL A 254 -5.74 9.60 25.86
CA VAL A 254 -4.86 10.74 26.16
C VAL A 254 -3.56 10.27 26.82
N GLU A 255 -3.67 9.43 27.85
CA GLU A 255 -2.50 8.88 28.54
C GLU A 255 -1.60 8.04 27.59
N THR A 256 -2.22 7.35 26.62
CA THR A 256 -1.52 6.56 25.61
C THR A 256 -0.80 7.47 24.62
N ALA A 257 -1.47 8.50 24.14
CA ALA A 257 -0.92 9.54 23.27
C ALA A 257 0.31 10.22 23.92
N GLU A 258 0.20 10.62 25.19
CA GLU A 258 1.30 11.23 25.95
C GLU A 258 2.51 10.31 26.11
N ALA A 259 2.28 9.00 26.31
CA ALA A 259 3.37 8.03 26.42
C ALA A 259 4.06 7.78 25.07
N ILE A 260 3.30 7.68 23.98
CA ILE A 260 3.85 7.59 22.62
C ILE A 260 4.66 8.84 22.31
N GLN A 261 4.11 10.03 22.56
CA GLN A 261 4.81 11.31 22.38
C GLN A 261 6.15 11.29 23.10
N SER A 262 6.15 10.96 24.39
CA SER A 262 7.36 10.97 25.22
C SER A 262 8.42 10.00 24.70
N ARG A 263 8.02 8.76 24.38
CA ARG A 263 8.95 7.70 23.94
C ARG A 263 9.49 7.95 22.53
N VAL A 264 8.64 8.42 21.60
CA VAL A 264 9.08 8.73 20.24
C VAL A 264 9.97 9.97 20.22
N GLN A 265 9.61 11.04 20.95
CA GLN A 265 10.42 12.24 21.02
C GLN A 265 11.83 11.95 21.59
N LEU A 266 11.91 11.13 22.66
CA LEU A 266 13.19 10.67 23.20
C LEU A 266 14.02 9.92 22.15
N TYR A 267 13.40 9.00 21.41
CA TYR A 267 14.08 8.29 20.32
C TYR A 267 14.60 9.23 19.23
N LEU A 268 13.83 10.25 18.85
CA LEU A 268 14.24 11.23 17.84
C LEU A 268 15.41 12.09 18.33
N GLU A 269 15.44 12.46 19.61
CA GLU A 269 16.54 13.21 20.22
C GLU A 269 17.85 12.42 20.27
N GLU A 270 17.78 11.11 20.53
CA GLU A 270 18.95 10.22 20.53
C GLU A 270 19.55 9.97 19.13
N LYS A 271 18.80 10.27 18.06
CA LYS A 271 19.21 10.06 16.67
C LYS A 271 19.73 11.32 15.97
N LYS A 272 19.70 12.48 16.64
CA LYS A 272 20.38 13.70 16.20
C LYS A 272 21.89 13.58 16.36
#